data_AF-A0A2V7H4T9-F1
#
_entry.id   AF-A0A2V7H4T9-F1
#
_cell.length_a   1.000
_cell.length_b   1.000
_cell.length_c   1.000
_cell.angle_alpha   90.00
_cell.angle_beta   90.00
_cell.angle_gamma   90.00
#
_symmetry.space_group_name_H-M   'P 1'
#
loop_
_entity.id
_entity.type
_entity.pdbx_description
1 polymer ?
#
loop_
_entity_poly.entity_id
_entity_poly.type
_entity_poly.pdbx_seq_one_letter_code
_entity_poly.pdbx_strand_id
1 'polypeptide(L)'
;MYFVLSGQLVISKAVAHNVDKVLTRMGPGEFFGEMNLFGGLQRSATVQAEADTELLVLDRDTLTAVVGQNPPAGLAFFSALVREFSQRLSATDDLVTEVTRWGLEASGIELSDEPRAPLDPS
;
A
#
# COMPACT_ATOMS: atom_id res chain seq x y z
N MET A 1 15.23 0.37 -1.26
CA MET A 1 14.03 -0.45 -1.08
C MET A 1 14.43 -1.76 -0.44
N TYR A 2 13.55 -2.34 0.36
CA TYR A 2 13.80 -3.59 1.08
C TYR A 2 12.68 -4.58 0.79
N PHE A 3 13.02 -5.85 0.53
CA PHE A 3 12.07 -6.95 0.44
C PHE A 3 12.26 -7.90 1.61
N VAL A 4 11.16 -8.40 2.16
CA VAL A 4 11.18 -9.40 3.21
C VAL A 4 11.35 -10.79 2.58
N LEU A 5 12.45 -11.45 2.86
CA LEU A 5 12.69 -12.84 2.44
C LEU A 5 12.16 -13.84 3.48
N SER A 6 12.36 -13.52 4.76
CA SER A 6 11.87 -14.29 5.91
C SER A 6 11.68 -13.37 7.12
N GLY A 7 10.88 -13.80 8.11
CA GLY A 7 10.63 -13.05 9.34
C GLY A 7 9.35 -12.21 9.33
N GLN A 8 9.28 -11.24 10.25
CA GLN A 8 8.13 -10.37 10.42
C GLN A 8 8.55 -8.98 10.87
N LEU A 9 7.98 -7.96 10.22
CA LEU A 9 8.20 -6.56 10.51
C LEU A 9 6.92 -5.89 11.00
N VAL A 10 7.06 -4.87 11.84
CA VAL A 10 6.01 -3.93 12.19
C VAL A 10 6.36 -2.54 11.67
N ILE A 11 5.39 -1.88 11.05
CA ILE A 11 5.49 -0.48 10.64
C ILE A 11 4.66 0.36 11.60
N SER A 12 5.30 1.35 12.24
CA SER A 12 4.64 2.29 13.15
C SER A 12 4.86 3.74 12.73
N LYS A 13 3.98 4.64 13.15
CA LYS A 13 4.18 6.08 13.03
C LYS A 13 3.98 6.74 14.39
N ALA A 14 4.91 7.61 14.76
CA ALA A 14 4.78 8.42 15.95
C ALA A 14 3.53 9.31 15.82
N VAL A 15 2.60 9.16 16.76
CA VAL A 15 1.49 10.08 17.00
C VAL A 15 1.78 10.93 18.24
N ALA A 16 0.96 11.96 18.48
CA ALA A 16 1.16 12.90 19.59
C ALA A 16 1.45 12.17 20.92
N HIS A 17 2.30 12.78 21.76
CA HIS A 17 2.71 12.25 23.06
C HIS A 17 3.49 10.91 23.04
N ASN A 18 4.34 10.69 22.04
CA ASN A 18 5.30 9.56 22.02
C ASN A 18 4.63 8.17 21.96
N VAL A 19 3.37 8.12 21.54
CA VAL A 19 2.67 6.85 21.28
C VAL A 19 2.91 6.50 19.83
N ASP A 20 3.35 5.27 19.57
CA ASP A 20 3.48 4.74 18.21
C ASP A 20 2.17 4.06 17.80
N LYS A 21 1.56 4.54 16.72
CA LYS A 21 0.44 3.85 16.08
C LYS A 21 1.01 2.82 15.11
N VAL A 22 0.72 1.53 15.35
CA VAL A 22 0.99 0.47 14.38
C VAL A 22 0.11 0.70 13.14
N LEU A 23 0.75 0.83 11.98
CA LEU A 23 0.07 0.98 10.69
C LEU A 23 -0.22 -0.39 10.08
N THR A 24 0.79 -1.26 10.06
CA THR A 24 0.67 -2.62 9.51
C THR A 24 1.79 -3.52 10.02
N ARG A 25 1.66 -4.82 9.74
CA ARG A 25 2.73 -5.81 9.84
C ARG A 25 3.04 -6.36 8.45
N MET A 26 4.30 -6.72 8.23
CA MET A 26 4.77 -7.22 6.94
C MET A 26 5.51 -8.53 7.08
N GLY A 27 5.28 -9.44 6.13
CA GLY A 27 5.90 -10.75 6.06
C GLY A 27 6.58 -11.03 4.71
N PRO A 28 7.01 -12.28 4.49
CA PRO A 28 7.73 -12.67 3.28
C PRO A 28 7.00 -12.32 1.99
N GLY A 29 7.73 -11.80 1.01
CA GLY A 29 7.21 -11.36 -0.29
C GLY A 29 6.74 -9.90 -0.33
N GLU A 30 6.60 -9.25 0.82
CA GLU A 30 6.28 -7.82 0.87
C GLU A 30 7.55 -6.94 0.85
N PHE A 31 7.39 -5.66 0.49
CA PHE A 31 8.49 -4.71 0.38
C PHE A 31 8.14 -3.32 0.92
N PHE A 32 9.15 -2.57 1.36
CA PHE A 32 9.00 -1.22 1.89
C PHE A 32 10.19 -0.30 1.52
N GLY A 33 10.03 1.00 1.77
CA GLY A 33 11.06 2.00 1.49
C GLY A 33 11.16 2.36 0.00
N GLU A 34 10.08 2.12 -0.73
CA GLU A 34 9.84 2.54 -2.11
C GLU A 34 9.85 4.07 -2.24
N MET A 35 9.38 4.81 -1.22
CA MET A 35 9.42 6.27 -1.22
C MET A 35 10.86 6.80 -1.41
N ASN A 36 11.86 6.14 -0.81
CA ASN A 36 13.27 6.53 -0.97
C ASN A 36 13.81 6.22 -2.38
N LEU A 37 13.26 5.22 -3.07
CA LEU A 37 13.69 4.81 -4.40
C LEU A 37 13.18 5.80 -5.47
N PHE A 38 11.99 6.38 -5.27
CA PHE A 38 11.35 7.28 -6.24
C PHE A 38 11.43 8.77 -5.90
N GLY A 39 12.19 9.16 -4.87
CA GLY A 39 12.48 10.57 -4.56
C GLY A 39 11.52 11.24 -3.56
N GLY A 40 10.78 10.46 -2.78
CA GLY A 40 9.97 10.97 -1.67
C GLY A 40 10.84 11.47 -0.51
N LEU A 41 10.58 12.69 -0.04
CA LEU A 41 11.21 13.25 1.15
C LEU A 41 10.54 12.71 2.43
N GLN A 42 11.40 12.46 3.43
CA GLN A 42 11.13 12.00 4.80
C GLN A 42 10.74 10.52 4.98
N ARG A 43 11.41 9.88 5.95
CA ARG A 43 10.93 8.64 6.57
C ARG A 43 9.54 8.92 7.16
N SER A 44 8.50 8.33 6.59
CA SER A 44 7.10 8.54 6.98
C SER A 44 6.65 7.63 8.13
N ALA A 45 7.44 6.60 8.44
CA ALA A 45 7.18 5.58 9.44
C ALA A 45 8.49 4.93 9.95
N THR A 46 8.42 4.33 11.14
CA THR A 46 9.44 3.46 11.72
C THR A 46 9.15 2.02 11.30
N VAL A 47 10.21 1.26 10.98
CA VAL A 47 10.11 -0.16 10.67
C VAL A 47 10.97 -0.92 11.68
N GLN A 48 10.39 -1.90 12.35
CA GLN A 48 11.06 -2.70 13.36
C GLN A 48 10.80 -4.19 13.12
N ALA A 49 11.81 -5.03 13.31
CA ALA A 49 11.65 -6.48 13.27
C ALA A 49 10.99 -6.98 14.57
N GLU A 50 9.93 -7.78 14.44
CA GLU A 50 9.27 -8.48 15.56
C GLU A 50 9.84 -9.92 15.74
N ALA A 51 10.58 -10.42 14.75
CA ALA A 51 11.27 -11.71 14.75
C ALA A 51 12.57 -11.64 13.94
N ASP A 52 13.41 -12.68 14.00
CA ASP A 52 14.57 -12.83 13.13
C ASP A 52 14.12 -12.70 11.66
N THR A 53 14.69 -11.71 10.97
CA THR A 53 14.20 -11.26 9.66
C THR A 53 15.37 -11.14 8.69
N GLU A 54 15.19 -11.69 7.49
CA GLU A 54 16.14 -11.55 6.38
C GLU A 54 15.55 -10.62 5.32
N LEU A 55 16.34 -9.63 4.91
CA LEU A 55 15.92 -8.62 3.95
C LEU A 55 16.84 -8.61 2.73
N LEU A 56 16.25 -8.53 1.55
CA LEU A 56 16.96 -8.16 0.33
C LEU A 56 16.93 -6.65 0.17
N VAL A 57 18.10 -6.03 -0.02
CA VAL A 57 18.22 -4.60 -0.27
C VAL A 57 18.37 -4.35 -1.76
N LEU A 58 17.51 -3.48 -2.31
CA LEU A 58 17.63 -2.97 -3.67
C LEU A 58 17.76 -1.45 -3.61
N ASP A 59 18.97 -0.95 -3.89
CA ASP A 59 19.23 0.48 -4.02
C ASP A 59 18.98 0.98 -5.45
N ARG A 60 19.09 2.30 -5.63
CA ARG A 60 18.85 2.97 -6.91
C ARG A 60 19.82 2.47 -7.98
N ASP A 61 21.10 2.42 -7.65
CA ASP A 61 22.16 2.12 -8.61
C ASP A 61 22.06 0.67 -9.10
N THR A 62 21.76 -0.26 -8.19
CA THR A 62 21.50 -1.65 -8.50
C THR A 62 20.27 -1.79 -9.40
N LEU A 63 19.18 -1.09 -9.11
CA LEU A 63 18.01 -1.12 -9.97
C LEU A 63 18.32 -0.55 -11.37
N THR A 64 19.03 0.57 -11.45
CA THR A 64 19.44 1.17 -12.73
C THR A 64 20.31 0.21 -13.53
N ALA A 65 21.25 -0.49 -12.88
CA ALA A 65 22.08 -1.50 -13.52
C ALA A 65 21.26 -2.69 -14.05
N VAL A 66 20.33 -3.22 -13.25
CA VAL A 66 19.45 -4.33 -13.68
C VAL A 66 18.61 -3.94 -14.90
N VAL A 67 18.02 -2.74 -14.90
CA VAL A 67 17.23 -2.25 -16.04
C VAL A 67 18.09 -2.10 -17.30
N GLY A 68 19.33 -1.61 -17.16
CA GLY A 68 20.26 -1.44 -18.28
C GLY A 68 20.80 -2.75 -18.83
N GLN A 69 21.08 -3.74 -17.97
CA GLN A 69 21.66 -5.03 -18.36
C GLN A 69 20.61 -6.06 -18.77
N ASN A 70 19.41 -6.00 -18.20
CA ASN A 70 18.31 -6.93 -18.48
C ASN A 70 16.96 -6.19 -18.50
N PRO A 71 16.63 -5.54 -19.63
CA PRO A 71 15.39 -4.80 -19.77
C PRO A 71 14.11 -5.61 -19.49
N PRO A 72 14.00 -6.89 -19.91
CA PRO A 72 12.86 -7.74 -19.53
C PRO A 72 12.69 -7.91 -18.01
N ALA A 73 13.79 -8.11 -17.27
CA ALA A 73 13.74 -8.21 -15.81
C ALA A 73 13.32 -6.88 -15.17
N GLY A 74 13.84 -5.75 -15.67
CA GLY A 74 13.40 -4.43 -15.25
C GLY A 74 11.89 -4.21 -15.47
N LEU A 75 11.38 -4.58 -16.65
CA LEU A 75 9.95 -4.46 -16.96
C LEU A 75 9.08 -5.34 -16.05
N ALA A 76 9.49 -6.58 -15.80
CA ALA A 76 8.79 -7.48 -14.90
C ALA A 76 8.73 -6.90 -13.47
N PHE A 77 9.86 -6.36 -13.00
CA PHE A 77 9.95 -5.70 -11.71
C PHE A 77 8.99 -4.50 -11.60
N PHE A 78 9.00 -3.58 -12.56
CA PHE A 78 8.10 -2.43 -12.54
C PHE A 78 6.62 -2.82 -12.67
N SER A 79 6.31 -3.84 -13.48
CA SER A 79 4.94 -4.38 -13.58
C SER A 79 4.45 -4.91 -12.23
N ALA A 80 5.32 -5.61 -11.49
CA ALA A 80 4.99 -6.09 -10.16
C ALA A 80 4.75 -4.93 -9.16
N LEU A 81 5.61 -3.91 -9.18
CA LEU A 81 5.43 -2.71 -8.34
C LEU A 81 4.10 -2.00 -8.62
N VAL A 82 3.78 -1.75 -9.90
CA VAL A 82 2.53 -1.08 -10.29
C VAL A 82 1.33 -1.88 -9.82
N ARG A 83 1.35 -3.20 -10.00
CA ARG A 83 0.26 -4.08 -9.57
C ARG A 83 0.03 -4.00 -8.06
N GLU A 84 1.10 -4.05 -7.27
CA GLU A 84 1.02 -3.96 -5.82
C GLU A 84 0.47 -2.60 -5.36
N PHE A 85 0.94 -1.50 -5.94
CA PHE A 85 0.44 -0.16 -5.58
C PHE A 85 -1.03 0.03 -5.95
N SER A 86 -1.45 -0.46 -7.11
CA SER A 86 -2.87 -0.44 -7.49
C SER A 86 -3.72 -1.21 -6.49
N GLN A 87 -3.27 -2.38 -6.03
CA GLN A 87 -3.99 -3.17 -5.02
C GLN A 87 -4.10 -2.43 -3.68
N ARG A 88 -3.03 -1.79 -3.22
CA ARG A 88 -3.03 -1.02 -1.96
C ARG A 88 -3.90 0.25 -2.02
N LEU A 89 -3.92 0.93 -3.18
CA LEU A 89 -4.79 2.10 -3.39
C LEU A 89 -6.27 1.70 -3.43
N SER A 90 -6.63 0.64 -4.16
CA SER A 90 -8.00 0.14 -4.20
C SER A 90 -8.51 -0.29 -2.81
N ALA A 91 -7.66 -0.92 -2.00
CA ALA A 91 -8.01 -1.28 -0.62
C ALA A 91 -8.26 -0.06 0.30
N THR A 92 -7.75 1.13 -0.06
CA THR A 92 -8.00 2.38 0.69
C THR A 92 -9.35 3.00 0.31
N ASP A 93 -9.77 2.90 -0.96
CA ASP A 93 -11.08 3.36 -1.43
C ASP A 93 -12.23 2.57 -0.79
N ASP A 94 -12.03 1.27 -0.55
CA ASP A 94 -13.04 0.41 0.11
C ASP A 94 -13.34 0.89 1.53
N LEU A 95 -12.31 1.35 2.27
CA LEU A 95 -12.47 1.87 3.63
C LEU A 95 -13.19 3.23 3.66
N VAL A 96 -12.93 4.11 2.68
CA VAL A 96 -13.65 5.38 2.55
C VAL A 96 -15.11 5.14 2.20
N THR A 97 -15.37 4.20 1.29
CA THR A 97 -16.73 3.80 0.89
C THR A 97 -17.48 3.18 2.06
N GLU A 98 -16.81 2.36 2.87
CA GLU A 98 -17.36 1.76 4.08
C GLU A 98 -17.67 2.79 5.16
N VAL A 99 -16.73 3.67 5.51
CA VAL A 99 -16.97 4.73 6.50
C VAL A 99 -18.08 5.69 6.05
N THR A 100 -18.16 5.98 4.75
CA THR A 100 -19.23 6.82 4.19
C THR A 100 -20.58 6.11 4.28
N ARG A 101 -20.65 4.82 3.94
CA ARG A 101 -21.87 3.98 4.04
C ARG A 101 -22.38 3.91 5.48
N TRP A 102 -21.51 3.59 6.45
CA TRP A 102 -21.88 3.56 7.86
C TRP A 102 -22.33 4.93 8.39
N GLY A 103 -21.68 6.02 7.93
CA GLY A 103 -22.08 7.38 8.28
C GLY A 103 -23.45 7.79 7.72
N LEU A 104 -23.81 7.29 6.53
CA LEU A 104 -25.12 7.50 5.89
C LEU A 104 -26.22 6.66 6.56
N GLU A 105 -25.92 5.39 6.87
CA GLU A 105 -26.83 4.48 7.59
C GLU A 105 -27.11 4.97 9.02
N ALA A 106 -26.09 5.42 9.76
CA ALA A 106 -26.25 5.95 11.12
C ALA A 106 -26.99 7.31 11.18
N SER A 107 -27.05 8.04 10.06
CA SER A 107 -27.82 9.28 9.93
C SER A 107 -29.26 9.08 9.43
N GLY A 108 -29.70 7.83 9.25
CA GLY A 108 -31.08 7.49 8.88
C GLY A 108 -31.43 7.76 7.42
N ILE A 109 -30.42 7.92 6.55
CA ILE A 109 -30.63 8.04 5.11
C ILE A 109 -30.55 6.63 4.52
N GLU A 110 -31.71 5.99 4.34
CA GLU A 110 -31.79 4.76 3.54
C GLU A 110 -31.55 5.11 2.07
N LEU A 111 -30.43 4.63 1.51
CA LEU A 111 -30.24 4.62 0.07
C LEU A 111 -31.24 3.61 -0.51
N SER A 112 -32.32 4.12 -1.11
CA SER A 112 -33.30 3.30 -1.80
C SER A 112 -32.66 2.68 -3.04
N ASP A 113 -32.41 1.37 -2.99
CA ASP A 113 -32.06 0.52 -4.14
C ASP A 113 -33.27 0.32 -5.07
N GLU A 114 -33.86 1.40 -5.57
CA GLU A 114 -34.89 1.32 -6.61
C GLU A 114 -34.22 1.52 -7.99
N PRO A 115 -34.26 0.51 -8.88
CA PRO A 115 -33.88 0.68 -10.27
C PRO A 115 -34.80 1.74 -10.88
N ARG A 116 -34.21 2.84 -11.34
CA ARG A 116 -34.92 3.90 -12.08
C ARG A 116 -35.73 3.24 -13.20
N ALA A 117 -37.05 3.29 -13.11
CA ALA A 117 -37.95 2.77 -14.15
C ALA A 117 -37.59 3.41 -15.51
N PRO A 118 -37.70 2.67 -16.63
CA PRO A 118 -37.40 3.20 -17.94
C PRO A 118 -38.31 4.40 -18.22
N LEU A 119 -37.74 5.52 -18.65
CA LEU A 119 -38.50 6.67 -19.11
C LEU A 119 -39.33 6.26 -20.32
N ASP A 120 -40.66 6.40 -20.21
CA ASP A 120 -41.62 6.14 -21.28
C ASP A 120 -41.38 7.12 -22.44
N PRO A 121 -41.10 6.64 -23.68
CA PRO A 121 -40.89 7.52 -24.81
C PRO A 121 -42.23 8.00 -25.36
N SER A 122 -42.55 9.28 -25.11
CA SER A 122 -43.59 10.02 -25.84
C SER A 122 -43.09 10.45 -27.22
#